data_AF-A0A6C0ESQ2-F1
#
_entry.id   AF-A0A6C0ESQ2-F1
#
_cell.length_a   1.000
_cell.length_b   1.000
_cell.length_c   1.000
_cell.angle_alpha   90.00
_cell.angle_beta   90.00
_cell.angle_gamma   90.00
#
_symmetry.space_group_name_H-M   'P 1'
#
loop_
_entity.id
_entity.type
_entity.pdbx_description
1 polymer ?
#
loop_
_entity_poly.entity_id
_entity_poly.type
_entity_poly.pdbx_seq_one_letter_code
_entity_poly.pdbx_strand_id
1 'polypeptide(L)' 'MISLSKYINVPVFIATLVIGIIVMYVIMPDNRKIFVYPSPENIDIIQYRDKTNGCFTMKQTEVPCPKNEKDIAKIPVQT' A
#
# COMPACT_ATOMS: atom_id res chain seq x y z
N MET A 1 8.47 20.43 -39.74
CA MET A 1 7.95 19.22 -39.07
C MET A 1 9.07 18.19 -39.02
N ILE A 2 9.65 17.92 -37.85
CA ILE A 2 10.82 17.03 -37.73
C ILE A 2 10.29 15.60 -37.54
N SER A 3 10.63 14.70 -38.45
CA SER A 3 10.24 13.28 -38.36
C SER A 3 11.22 12.54 -37.44
N LEU A 4 10.74 12.12 -36.27
CA LEU A 4 11.53 11.43 -35.23
C LEU A 4 12.16 10.11 -35.72
N SER A 5 11.53 9.48 -36.71
CA SER A 5 12.00 8.27 -37.39
C SER A 5 13.32 8.43 -38.16
N LYS A 6 13.80 9.66 -38.39
CA LYS A 6 15.10 9.90 -39.04
C LYS A 6 16.28 9.72 -38.07
N TYR A 7 16.03 9.82 -36.76
CA TYR A 7 17.06 9.81 -35.72
C TYR A 7 17.02 8.55 -34.85
N ILE A 8 15.88 7.85 -34.80
CA ILE A 8 15.66 6.68 -33.95
C ILE A 8 15.32 5.48 -34.81
N ASN A 9 16.05 4.38 -34.61
CA ASN A 9 15.71 3.08 -35.15
C ASN A 9 14.58 2.46 -34.29
N VAL A 10 13.35 2.54 -34.79
CA VAL A 10 12.14 2.12 -34.06
C VAL A 10 12.18 0.63 -33.67
N PRO A 11 12.54 -0.34 -34.55
CA PRO A 11 12.71 -1.73 -34.15
C PRO A 11 13.68 -1.94 -32.98
N VAL A 12 14.84 -1.28 -33.04
CA VAL A 12 15.86 -1.39 -31.98
C VAL A 12 15.36 -0.79 -30.68
N PHE A 13 14.68 0.36 -30.73
CA PHE A 13 14.08 1.00 -29.56
C PHE A 13 13.04 0.11 -28.87
N ILE A 14 12.17 -0.54 -29.63
CA ILE A 14 11.16 -1.44 -29.07
C ILE A 14 11.82 -2.69 -28.48
N ALA A 15 12.82 -3.26 -29.16
CA ALA A 15 13.54 -4.42 -28.65
C ALA A 15 14.22 -4.14 -27.30
N THR A 16 14.90 -3.00 -27.16
CA THR A 16 15.56 -2.62 -25.91
C THR A 16 14.56 -2.24 -24.82
N LEU A 17 13.43 -1.63 -25.16
CA LEU A 17 12.35 -1.34 -24.21
C LEU A 17 11.76 -2.63 -23.63
N VAL A 18 11.47 -3.63 -24.47
CA VAL A 18 10.96 -4.93 -24.03
C VAL A 18 11.95 -5.62 -23.10
N ILE A 19 13.23 -5.65 -23.47
CA ILE A 19 14.29 -6.21 -22.61
C ILE A 19 14.34 -5.48 -21.27
N GLY A 20 14.28 -4.14 -21.27
CA GLY A 20 14.28 -3.33 -20.05
C GLY A 20 13.10 -3.64 -19.13
N ILE A 21 11.89 -3.82 -19.68
CA ILE A 21 10.70 -4.19 -18.90
C ILE A 21 10.86 -5.58 -18.29
N ILE A 22 11.37 -6.55 -19.07
CA ILE A 22 11.60 -7.92 -18.58
C ILE A 22 12.62 -7.91 -17.43
N VAL A 23 13.74 -7.20 -17.58
CA VAL A 23 14.76 -7.09 -16.53
C VAL A 23 14.19 -6.47 -15.26
N MET A 24 13.41 -5.39 -15.39
CA MET A 24 12.75 -4.78 -14.24
C MET A 24 11.79 -5.74 -13.54
N TYR A 25 11.03 -6.53 -14.29
CA TYR A 25 10.08 -7.49 -13.71
C TYR A 25 10.77 -8.59 -12.90
N VAL A 26 11.97 -9.00 -13.31
CA VAL A 26 12.77 -10.03 -12.60
C VAL A 26 13.47 -9.46 -11.37
N ILE A 27 13.92 -8.20 -11.43
CA ILE A 27 14.68 -7.55 -10.34
C ILE A 27 13.76 -6.90 -9.29
N MET A 28 12.55 -6.49 -9.69
CA MET A 28 11.64 -5.77 -8.80
C MET A 28 11.28 -6.64 -7.59
N PRO A 29 11.52 -6.15 -6.36
CA PRO A 29 11.19 -6.91 -5.16
C PRO A 29 9.68 -7.04 -4.99
N ASP A 30 9.24 -8.12 -4.34
CA ASP A 30 7.84 -8.33 -4.01
C ASP A 30 7.29 -7.17 -3.15
N ASN A 31 6.06 -6.75 -3.47
CA ASN A 31 5.35 -5.76 -2.69
C ASN A 31 5.18 -6.27 -1.24
N ARG A 32 5.93 -5.69 -0.30
CA ARG A 32 5.83 -6.05 1.11
C ARG A 32 4.47 -5.64 1.65
N LYS A 33 3.66 -6.63 2.03
CA LYS A 33 2.42 -6.39 2.77
C LYS A 33 2.78 -6.03 4.22
N ILE A 34 2.55 -4.78 4.59
CA ILE A 34 2.69 -4.30 5.97
C ILE A 34 1.31 -4.34 6.61
N PHE A 35 1.16 -5.11 7.69
CA PHE A 35 -0.06 -5.10 8.49
C PHE A 35 -0.03 -3.90 9.43
N VAL A 36 -0.92 -2.94 9.18
CA VAL A 36 -1.06 -1.74 10.02
C VAL A 36 -2.34 -1.91 10.83
N TYR A 37 -2.21 -1.81 12.14
CA TYR A 37 -3.34 -1.83 13.06
C TYR A 37 -3.93 -0.42 13.21
N PRO A 38 -5.24 -0.32 13.49
CA PRO A 38 -5.86 0.95 13.77
C PRO A 38 -5.27 1.58 15.04
N SER A 39 -4.81 2.81 14.90
CA SER A 39 -4.35 3.69 15.95
C SER A 39 -5.11 5.01 15.89
N PRO A 40 -5.16 5.77 17.00
CA PRO A 40 -5.82 7.07 17.00
C PRO A 40 -5.25 8.08 16.00
N GLU A 41 -4.02 7.85 15.54
CA GLU A 41 -3.26 8.72 14.64
C GLU A 41 -3.52 8.40 13.17
N ASN A 42 -3.88 7.15 12.85
CA ASN A 42 -4.02 6.68 11.47
C ASN A 42 -5.49 6.44 11.05
N ILE A 43 -6.45 6.59 11.98
CA ILE A 43 -7.88 6.33 11.76
C ILE A 43 -8.45 7.06 10.54
N ASP A 44 -7.99 8.29 10.30
CA ASP A 44 -8.49 9.20 9.24
C ASP A 44 -7.66 9.13 7.95
N ILE A 45 -6.51 8.46 7.99
CA ILE A 45 -5.52 8.48 6.91
C ILE A 45 -5.59 7.19 6.08
N ILE A 46 -5.95 6.06 6.69
CA ILE A 46 -5.95 4.75 6.04
C ILE A 46 -7.29 4.02 6.18
N GLN A 47 -7.61 3.21 5.17
CA GLN A 47 -8.74 2.29 5.19
C GLN A 47 -8.26 0.87 5.50
N TYR A 48 -9.07 0.12 6.25
CA TYR A 48 -8.76 -1.24 6.66
C TYR A 48 -9.48 -2.22 5.74
N ARG A 49 -8.75 -3.20 5.22
CA ARG A 49 -9.29 -4.28 4.42
C ARG A 49 -9.47 -5.51 5.30
N ASP A 50 -10.68 -6.05 5.31
CA ASP A 50 -10.98 -7.29 6.03
C ASP A 50 -10.61 -8.54 5.20
N LYS A 51 -10.86 -9.73 5.77
CA LYS A 51 -10.64 -11.01 5.08
C LYS A 51 -11.61 -11.27 3.93
N THR A 52 -12.73 -10.54 3.85
CA THR A 52 -13.75 -10.65 2.79
C THR A 52 -13.55 -9.66 1.65
N ASN A 53 -12.45 -8.89 1.68
CA ASN A 53 -12.12 -7.80 0.76
C ASN A 53 -13.02 -6.56 0.85
N GLY A 54 -13.78 -6.40 1.92
CA GLY A 54 -14.44 -5.16 2.26
C GLY A 54 -13.44 -4.13 2.79
N CYS A 55 -13.57 -2.88 2.35
CA CYS A 55 -12.81 -1.75 2.87
C CYS A 55 -13.65 -0.95 3.87
N PHE A 56 -13.08 -0.65 5.04
CA PHE A 56 -13.76 0.04 6.13
C PHE A 56 -12.94 1.21 6.64
N THR A 57 -13.62 2.29 7.01
CA THR A 57 -13.06 3.41 7.76
C THR A 57 -13.50 3.27 9.21
N MET A 58 -12.54 3.39 10.13
CA MET A 58 -12.86 3.39 11.55
C MET A 58 -13.16 4.82 12.01
N LYS A 59 -14.16 4.98 12.87
CA LYS A 59 -14.42 6.24 13.56
C LYS A 59 -14.14 6.05 15.04
N GLN A 60 -13.30 6.92 15.59
CA GLN A 60 -13.04 6.97 17.02
C GLN A 60 -13.97 7.99 17.67
N THR A 61 -14.43 7.64 18.87
CA THR A 61 -15.22 8.51 19.74
C THR A 61 -14.46 8.68 21.04
N GLU A 62 -14.11 9.91 21.37
CA GLU A 62 -13.50 10.21 22.65
C GLU A 62 -14.50 9.96 23.78
N VAL A 63 -14.07 9.21 24.77
CA VAL A 63 -14.85 8.89 25.97
C VAL A 63 -14.03 9.21 27.20
N PRO A 64 -14.66 9.60 28.32
CA PRO A 64 -13.95 9.79 29.57
C PRO A 64 -13.30 8.47 30.02
N CYS A 65 -12.01 8.52 30.36
CA CYS A 65 -11.30 7.35 30.85
C CYS A 65 -11.97 6.82 32.12
N PRO A 66 -12.28 5.51 32.19
CA PRO A 66 -12.88 4.91 33.38
C PRO A 66 -11.91 5.02 34.56
N LYS A 67 -12.45 5.26 35.76
CA LYS A 67 -11.64 5.35 37.01
C LYS A 67 -11.04 4.00 37.42
N ASN A 68 -11.61 2.91 36.94
CA ASN A 68 -11.19 1.56 37.26
C ASN A 68 -10.42 0.97 36.07
N GLU A 69 -9.16 0.61 36.29
CA GLU A 69 -8.26 0.11 35.25
C GLU A 69 -8.72 -1.21 34.62
N LYS A 70 -9.58 -1.97 35.29
CA LYS A 70 -10.12 -3.23 34.77
C LYS A 70 -11.12 -3.04 33.64
N ASP A 71 -11.70 -1.85 33.52
CA ASP A 71 -12.67 -1.51 32.48
C ASP A 71 -11.97 -1.06 31.18
N ILE A 72 -10.63 -0.97 31.19
CA ILE A 72 -9.82 -0.63 30.01
C ILE A 72 -9.55 -1.91 29.21
N ALA A 73 -10.08 -1.96 27.99
CA ALA A 73 -9.84 -3.06 27.07
C ALA A 73 -8.36 -3.10 26.65
N LYS A 74 -7.68 -4.21 26.96
CA LYS A 74 -6.32 -4.49 26.46
C LYS A 74 -6.43 -5.36 25.22
N ILE A 75 -6.03 -4.82 24.07
CA ILE A 75 -6.00 -5.56 22.81
C ILE A 75 -4.60 -6.17 22.67
N PRO A 76 -4.43 -7.51 22.78
CA PRO A 76 -3.12 -8.11 22.63
C PRO A 76 -2.71 -8.12 21.16
N VAL A 77 -1.40 -8.01 20.92
CA VAL A 77 -0.80 -8.17 19.59
C VAL A 77 -1.12 -9.59 19.12
N GLN A 78 -1.90 -9.70 18.04
CA GLN A 78 -2.22 -10.98 17.44
C GLN A 78 -1.02 -11.44 16.61
N THR A 79 -0.38 -12.55 16.99
CA THR A 79 0.72 -13.16 16.26
C THR A 79 0.19 -14.17 15.24
#